data_AF-A0A4Y2PUI4-F1
#
_entry.id   AF-A0A4Y2PUI4-F1
#
_cell.length_a   1.000
_cell.length_b   1.000
_cell.length_c   1.000
_cell.angle_alpha   90.00
_cell.angle_beta   90.00
_cell.angle_gamma   90.00
#
_symmetry.space_group_name_H-M   'P 1'
#
loop_
_entity.id
_entity.type
_entity.pdbx_description
1 polymer ?
#
loop_
_entity_poly.entity_id
_entity_poly.type
_entity_poly.pdbx_seq_one_letter_code
_entity_poly.pdbx_strand_id
1 'polypeptide(L)' 'MLPRPARSRDLSPIEHVWEIIGRQLQLHPQQALTVPVLTDQVQQACNSILQTGIRHLYDTMHARLHAFIQNSVGYTGY' A
#
# COMPACT_ATOMS: atom_id res chain seq x y z
N MET A 1 11.21 -3.54 -20.45
CA MET A 1 9.98 -3.07 -19.75
C MET A 1 9.34 -4.28 -19.09
N LEU A 2 9.04 -4.25 -17.79
CA LEU A 2 8.33 -5.34 -17.12
C LEU A 2 6.83 -5.28 -17.51
N PRO A 3 6.23 -6.38 -17.97
CA PRO A 3 4.81 -6.41 -18.30
C PRO A 3 3.98 -6.19 -17.02
N ARG A 4 3.24 -5.08 -16.97
CA ARG A 4 2.31 -4.77 -15.87
C ARG A 4 0.92 -5.28 -16.25
N PRO A 5 0.31 -6.21 -15.49
CA PRO A 5 -1.09 -6.57 -15.73
C PRO A 5 -1.99 -5.36 -15.45
N ALA A 6 -2.97 -5.10 -16.32
CA ALA A 6 -3.84 -3.92 -16.31
C ALA A 6 -4.72 -3.76 -15.04
N ARG A 7 -4.64 -4.67 -14.07
CA ARG A 7 -5.37 -4.64 -12.78
C ARG A 7 -4.48 -4.88 -11.57
N SER A 8 -3.18 -4.65 -11.69
CA SER A 8 -2.22 -4.90 -10.63
C SER A 8 -2.06 -3.71 -9.67
N ARG A 9 -3.20 -3.20 -9.17
CA ARG A 9 -3.24 -2.16 -8.13
C ARG A 9 -2.70 -2.70 -6.80
N ASP A 10 -3.02 -3.96 -6.52
CA ASP A 10 -2.59 -4.71 -5.33
C ASP A 10 -1.10 -5.07 -5.28
N LEU A 11 -0.38 -5.03 -6.42
CA LEU A 11 1.05 -5.35 -6.46
C LEU A 11 1.94 -4.10 -6.53
N SER A 12 1.36 -2.90 -6.47
CA SER A 12 2.11 -1.65 -6.52
C SER A 12 2.51 -1.24 -5.09
N PRO A 13 3.81 -1.31 -4.70
CA PRO A 13 4.28 -0.90 -3.38
C PRO A 13 3.79 0.48 -2.95
N ILE A 14 3.77 1.43 -3.90
CA ILE A 14 3.42 2.82 -3.66
C ILE A 14 1.93 3.01 -3.32
N GLU A 15 1.03 2.23 -3.93
CA GLU A 15 -0.40 2.34 -3.64
C GLU A 15 -0.73 1.74 -2.28
N HIS A 16 -0.04 0.66 -1.91
CA HIS A 16 -0.18 0.09 -0.57
C HIS A 16 0.31 1.05 0.52
N VAL A 17 1.44 1.74 0.28
CA VAL A 17 1.92 2.79 1.19
C VAL A 17 0.88 3.90 1.33
N TRP A 18 0.26 4.32 0.23
CA TRP A 18 -0.76 5.37 0.25
C TRP A 18 -2.04 4.95 0.97
N GLU A 19 -2.44 3.70 0.85
CA GLU A 19 -3.59 3.15 1.59
C GLU A 19 -3.33 3.14 3.11
N ILE A 20 -2.13 2.76 3.53
CA ILE A 20 -1.75 2.75 4.96
C ILE A 20 -1.70 4.19 5.49
N ILE A 21 -1.13 5.14 4.74
CA ILE A 21 -1.09 6.56 5.14
C ILE A 21 -2.52 7.11 5.26
N GLY A 22 -3.41 6.81 4.31
CA GLY A 22 -4.81 7.20 4.37
C GLY A 22 -5.53 6.67 5.62
N ARG A 23 -5.32 5.39 5.96
CA ARG A 23 -5.88 4.78 7.18
C ARG A 23 -5.33 5.42 8.46
N GLN A 24 -4.03 5.68 8.54
CA GLN A 24 -3.40 6.33 9.69
C GLN A 24 -3.92 7.76 9.89
N LEU A 25 -4.10 8.49 8.79
CA LEU A 25 -4.66 9.84 8.82
C LEU A 25 -6.12 9.85 9.28
N GLN A 26 -6.90 8.84 8.88
CA GLN A 26 -8.31 8.71 9.27
C GLN A 26 -8.48 8.32 10.76
N LEU A 27 -7.52 7.57 11.32
CA LEU A 27 -7.46 7.23 12.74
C LEU A 27 -6.80 8.32 13.60
N HIS A 28 -6.29 9.38 12.98
CA HIS A 28 -5.54 10.39 13.69
C HIS A 28 -6.48 11.23 14.59
N PRO A 29 -6.18 11.38 15.89
CA PRO A 29 -7.08 12.04 16.84
C PRO A 29 -7.23 13.55 16.58
N GLN A 30 -6.27 14.17 15.90
CA GLN A 30 -6.35 15.55 15.45
C GLN A 30 -6.62 15.61 13.96
N GLN A 31 -7.77 16.18 13.57
CA GLN A 31 -8.04 16.54 12.19
C GLN A 31 -7.07 17.66 11.76
N ALA A 32 -6.42 17.49 10.62
CA ALA A 32 -5.63 18.54 10.02
C ALA A 32 -6.54 19.67 9.51
N LEU A 33 -6.65 20.74 10.30
CA LEU A 33 -7.46 21.92 9.96
C LEU A 33 -6.71 22.87 9.00
N THR A 34 -5.42 22.63 8.75
CA THR A 34 -4.59 23.44 7.86
C THR A 34 -3.65 22.57 7.02
N VAL A 35 -3.29 23.06 5.84
CA VAL A 35 -2.37 22.37 4.91
C VAL A 35 -1.02 22.02 5.55
N PRO A 36 -0.39 22.87 6.39
CA PRO A 36 0.85 22.51 7.08
C PRO A 36 0.67 21.33 8.03
N VAL A 37 -0.41 21.33 8.84
CA VAL A 37 -0.70 20.23 9.76
C VAL A 37 -0.98 18.93 9.02
N LEU A 38 -1.65 18.99 7.87
CA LEU A 38 -1.86 17.83 7.01
C LEU A 38 -0.54 17.29 6.47
N THR A 39 0.37 18.18 6.08
CA THR A 39 1.68 17.82 5.54
C THR A 39 2.54 17.14 6.60
N ASP A 40 2.55 17.66 7.83
CA ASP A 40 3.28 17.07 8.95
C ASP A 40 2.72 15.68 9.33
N GLN A 41 1.39 15.53 9.38
CA GLN A 41 0.77 14.24 9.67
C GLN A 41 1.06 13.19 8.60
N VAL A 42 1.00 13.57 7.32
CA VAL A 42 1.37 12.69 6.19
C VAL A 42 2.83 12.32 6.26
N GLN A 43 3.72 13.26 6.56
CA GLN A 43 5.15 13.00 6.71
C GLN A 43 5.44 12.05 7.87
N GLN A 44 4.78 12.24 9.01
CA GLN A 44 4.91 11.39 10.19
C GLN A 44 4.40 9.97 9.92
N ALA A 45 3.24 9.83 9.28
CA ALA A 45 2.70 8.53 8.87
C ALA A 45 3.65 7.83 7.89
N CYS A 46 4.19 8.57 6.92
CA CYS A 46 5.15 8.04 5.95
C CYS A 46 6.44 7.55 6.63
N ASN A 47 7.00 8.32 7.57
CA ASN A 47 8.20 7.94 8.32
C ASN A 47 7.97 6.71 9.21
N SER A 48 6.78 6.57 9.82
CA SER A 48 6.41 5.40 10.63
C SER A 48 6.29 4.13 9.78
N ILE A 49 5.67 4.25 8.60
CA ILE A 49 5.54 3.15 7.64
C ILE A 49 6.90 2.81 7.02
N LEU A 50 7.81 3.76 6.85
CA LEU A 50 9.14 3.47 6.31
C LEU A 50 9.94 2.53 7.23
N GLN A 51 9.81 2.69 8.56
CA GLN A 51 10.55 1.90 9.55
C GLN A 51 10.08 0.44 9.65
N THR A 52 8.79 0.18 9.47
CA THR A 52 8.20 -1.18 9.63
C THR A 52 7.68 -1.78 8.33
N GLY A 53 7.22 -0.92 7.43
CA GLY A 53 6.48 -1.27 6.22
C GLY A 53 7.35 -1.66 5.03
N ILE A 54 8.54 -1.08 4.80
CA ILE A 54 9.36 -1.48 3.63
C ILE A 54 9.78 -2.95 3.74
N ARG A 55 10.27 -3.38 4.91
CA ARG A 55 10.65 -4.78 5.14
C ARG A 55 9.44 -5.70 4.98
N HIS A 56 8.34 -5.36 5.66
CA HIS A 56 7.11 -6.15 5.61
C HIS A 56 6.51 -6.22 4.20
N LEU A 57 6.67 -5.17 3.40
CA LEU A 57 6.20 -5.13 2.02
C LEU A 57 7.01 -6.07 1.13
N TYR A 58 8.34 -6.15 1.31
CA TYR A 58 9.18 -7.15 0.65
C TYR A 58 8.83 -8.57 1.11
N ASP A 59 8.65 -8.79 2.41
CA ASP A 59 8.32 -10.10 2.98
C ASP A 59 6.95 -10.62 2.48
N THR A 60 5.97 -9.73 2.33
CA THR A 60 4.62 -10.08 1.85
C THR A 60 4.48 -10.04 0.33
N MET A 61 5.43 -9.45 -0.40
CA MET A 61 5.40 -9.39 -1.86
C MET A 61 5.39 -10.78 -2.49
N HIS A 62 6.15 -11.72 -1.89
CA HIS A 62 6.18 -13.12 -2.33
C HIS A 62 4.82 -13.80 -2.15
N ALA A 63 4.17 -13.59 -1.00
CA ALA A 63 2.83 -14.13 -0.73
C ALA A 63 1.76 -13.51 -1.65
N ARG A 64 1.85 -12.21 -1.95
CA ARG A 64 0.94 -11.52 -2.88
C ARG A 64 1.12 -11.98 -4.32
N LEU A 65 2.36 -12.19 -4.76
CA LEU A 65 2.66 -12.78 -6.06
C LEU A 65 2.10 -14.22 -6.17
N HIS A 66 2.28 -15.02 -5.13
CA HIS A 66 1.72 -16.38 -5.08
C HIS A 66 0.18 -16.37 -5.14
N ALA A 67 -0.47 -15.50 -4.37
CA ALA A 67 -1.92 -15.32 -4.39
C ALA A 67 -2.42 -14.79 -5.75
N PHE A 68 -1.68 -13.91 -6.40
CA PHE A 68 -1.98 -13.43 -7.75
C PHE A 68 -1.92 -14.58 -8.77
N ILE A 69 -0.88 -15.40 -8.73
CA ILE A 69 -0.75 -16.58 -9.60
C ILE A 69 -1.93 -17.53 -9.35
N GLN A 70 -2.26 -17.84 -8.09
CA GLN A 70 -3.39 -18.72 -7.78
C GLN A 70 -4.75 -18.15 -8.20
N ASN A 71 -5.01 -16.87 -7.99
CA ASN A 71 -6.26 -16.23 -8.43
C ASN A 71 -6.34 -16.10 -9.96
N SER A 72 -5.21 -15.95 -10.65
CA SER A 72 -5.18 -15.93 -12.12
C SER A 72 -5.39 -17.31 -12.75
N VAL A 73 -4.98 -18.39 -12.07
CA VAL A 73 -5.24 -19.78 -12.48
C VAL A 73 -6.68 -20.23 -12.15
N GLY A 74 -7.31 -19.68 -11.10
CA GLY A 74 -8.70 -19.98 -10.72
C GLY A 74 -9.78 -19.37 -11.62
N TYR A 75 -9.41 -18.50 -12.57
CA TYR A 75 -10.31 -17.87 -13.54
C TYR A 75 -10.36 -18.60 -14.90
N THR A 76 -10.10 -19.91 -14.93
CA THR A 76 -10.43 -20.76 -16.09
C THR A 76 -11.88 -21.23 -15.97
N GLY A 77 -12.82 -20.30 -16.16
CA GLY A 77 -14.23 -20.60 -16.35
C GLY A 77 -14.60 -20.41 -17.83
N TYR A 78 -14.35 -21.45 -18.63
CA TYR A 78 -15.11 -21.77 -19.84
C TYR A 78 -15.71 -23.15 -19.64
#